data_AF-A0A101SKA8-F1
#
_entry.id   AF-A0A101SKA8-F1
#
_cell.length_a   1.000
_cell.length_b   1.000
_cell.length_c   1.000
_cell.angle_alpha   90.00
_cell.angle_beta   90.00
_cell.angle_gamma   90.00
#
_symmetry.space_group_name_H-M   'P 1'
#
loop_
_entity.id
_entity.type
_entity.pdbx_description
1 polymer ?
#
loop_
_entity_poly.entity_id
_entity_poly.type
_entity_poly.pdbx_seq_one_letter_code
_entity_poly.pdbx_strand_id
1 'polypeptide(L)'
;MHLVEFAFTKPHDAPELSGDVVLAALWSVCDPDDGMEHIRLHTSRAGARGAAFLLAPDEPSAVRQCRAVCRRALAVTAALSAWQLTCPAEA
;
A
#
# COMPACT_ATOMS: atom_id res chain seq x y z
N MET A 1 13.38 -3.91 11.96
CA MET A 1 12.08 -4.30 11.39
C MET A 1 11.05 -3.33 11.90
N HIS A 2 10.26 -2.76 11.00
CA HIS A 2 9.31 -1.69 11.27
C HIS A 2 7.93 -2.05 10.75
N LEU A 3 6.90 -1.68 11.49
CA LEU A 3 5.51 -1.78 11.06
C LEU A 3 5.06 -0.41 10.55
N VAL A 4 4.61 -0.34 9.31
CA VAL A 4 4.13 0.89 8.68
C VAL A 4 2.69 0.71 8.23
N GLU A 5 1.80 1.55 8.75
CA GLU A 5 0.42 1.61 8.28
C GLU A 5 0.30 2.48 7.03
N PHE A 6 -0.60 2.09 6.14
CA PHE A 6 -0.97 2.84 4.96
C PHE A 6 -2.45 2.71 4.66
N ALA A 7 -2.99 3.68 3.93
CA ALA A 7 -4.37 3.65 3.51
C ALA A 7 -4.51 4.17 2.08
N PHE A 8 -5.43 3.57 1.33
CA PHE A 8 -5.86 4.06 0.04
C PHE A 8 -7.30 4.56 0.13
N THR A 9 -7.59 5.65 -0.55
CA THR A 9 -8.96 6.08 -0.86
C THR A 9 -9.29 5.71 -2.30
N LYS A 10 -10.55 5.33 -2.50
CA LYS A 10 -11.10 4.93 -3.80
C LYS A 10 -12.18 5.94 -4.25
N PRO A 11 -12.24 6.34 -5.54
CA PRO A 11 -13.35 7.10 -6.10
C PRO A 11 -14.71 6.40 -5.92
N HIS A 12 -15.78 7.16 -5.80
CA HIS A 12 -17.12 6.59 -5.56
C HIS A 12 -17.59 5.62 -6.67
N ASP A 13 -17.19 5.89 -7.92
CA ASP A 13 -17.54 5.16 -9.13
C ASP A 13 -16.55 4.05 -9.52
N ALA A 14 -15.39 3.97 -8.85
CA ALA A 14 -14.43 2.92 -9.13
C ALA A 14 -14.96 1.54 -8.71
N PRO A 15 -14.60 0.45 -9.41
CA PRO A 15 -15.08 -0.90 -9.10
C PRO A 15 -14.66 -1.35 -7.69
N GLU A 16 -15.42 -2.26 -7.09
CA GLU A 16 -14.98 -2.96 -5.87
C GLU A 16 -13.86 -3.95 -6.24
N LEU A 17 -12.74 -3.87 -5.52
CA LEU A 17 -11.63 -4.82 -5.67
C LEU A 17 -11.54 -5.69 -4.42
N SER A 18 -11.27 -6.98 -4.62
CA SER A 18 -10.96 -7.88 -3.52
C SER A 18 -9.62 -7.50 -2.89
N GLY A 19 -9.44 -7.86 -1.61
CA GLY A 19 -8.15 -7.69 -0.93
C GLY A 19 -7.00 -8.36 -1.68
N ASP A 20 -7.24 -9.54 -2.27
CA ASP A 20 -6.22 -10.28 -3.01
C ASP A 20 -5.72 -9.56 -4.26
N VAL A 21 -6.62 -8.85 -4.98
CA VAL A 21 -6.21 -8.07 -6.17
C VAL A 21 -5.32 -6.90 -5.77
N VAL A 22 -5.67 -6.20 -4.70
CA VAL A 22 -4.87 -5.06 -4.21
C VAL A 22 -3.54 -5.55 -3.63
N LEU A 23 -3.56 -6.67 -2.90
CA LEU A 23 -2.36 -7.29 -2.35
C LEU A 23 -1.41 -7.78 -3.45
N ALA A 24 -1.94 -8.43 -4.50
CA ALA A 24 -1.17 -8.86 -5.66
C ALA A 24 -0.54 -7.66 -6.39
N ALA A 25 -1.27 -6.56 -6.53
CA ALA A 25 -0.75 -5.32 -7.11
C ALA A 25 0.45 -4.77 -6.32
N LEU A 26 0.36 -4.74 -4.99
CA LEU A 26 1.47 -4.31 -4.12
C LEU A 26 2.69 -5.23 -4.26
N TRP A 27 2.50 -6.55 -4.20
CA TRP A 27 3.61 -7.50 -4.33
C TRP A 27 4.24 -7.50 -5.72
N SER A 28 3.46 -7.27 -6.78
CA SER A 28 3.97 -7.26 -8.17
C SER A 28 5.00 -6.15 -8.43
N VAL A 29 5.02 -5.11 -7.61
CA VAL A 29 5.95 -3.98 -7.73
C VAL A 29 7.02 -3.95 -6.65
N CYS A 30 7.01 -4.90 -5.72
CA CYS A 30 8.04 -4.99 -4.69
C CYS A 30 9.37 -5.43 -5.31
N ASP A 31 10.43 -4.75 -4.92
CA ASP A 31 11.82 -5.06 -5.22
C ASP A 31 12.50 -5.55 -3.92
N PRO A 32 13.49 -6.47 -3.99
CA PRO A 32 14.27 -6.87 -2.82
C PRO A 32 14.80 -5.69 -1.97
N ASP A 33 15.16 -4.57 -2.60
CA ASP A 33 15.69 -3.39 -1.91
C ASP A 33 14.61 -2.57 -1.16
N ASP A 34 13.33 -2.85 -1.39
CA ASP A 34 12.23 -2.25 -0.63
C ASP A 34 12.13 -2.81 0.79
N GLY A 35 12.74 -3.97 1.06
CA GLY A 35 12.71 -4.63 2.38
C GLY A 35 11.32 -5.09 2.81
N MET A 36 10.38 -5.29 1.88
CA MET A 36 9.00 -5.68 2.17
C MET A 36 8.92 -7.17 2.54
N GLU A 37 8.57 -7.48 3.79
CA GLU A 37 8.50 -8.87 4.29
C GLU A 37 7.07 -9.40 4.34
N HIS A 38 6.12 -8.54 4.72
CA HIS A 38 4.72 -8.93 4.84
C HIS A 38 3.77 -7.75 4.69
N ILE A 39 2.58 -7.99 4.14
CA ILE A 39 1.52 -7.00 4.00
C ILE A 39 0.21 -7.63 4.47
N ARG A 40 -0.46 -6.99 5.44
CA ARG A 40 -1.87 -7.24 5.75
C ARG A 40 -2.71 -6.12 5.19
N LEU A 41 -3.86 -6.46 4.62
CA LEU A 41 -4.74 -5.51 3.95
C LEU A 41 -6.21 -5.84 4.21
N HIS A 42 -7.01 -4.79 4.43
CA HIS A 42 -8.46 -4.84 4.49
C HIS A 42 -9.04 -3.84 3.48
N THR A 43 -9.94 -4.29 2.60
CA THR A 43 -10.66 -3.44 1.65
C THR A 43 -12.06 -3.10 2.17
N SER A 44 -12.60 -1.99 1.69
CA SER A 44 -13.93 -1.48 1.99
C SER A 44 -14.45 -0.67 0.80
N ARG A 45 -15.69 -0.19 0.89
CA ARG A 45 -16.26 0.71 -0.14
C ARG A 45 -15.49 2.02 -0.30
N ALA A 46 -14.85 2.51 0.77
CA ALA A 46 -14.09 3.76 0.75
C ALA A 46 -12.64 3.61 0.25
N GLY A 47 -12.16 2.38 0.05
CA GLY A 47 -10.78 2.09 -0.33
C GLY A 47 -10.18 0.95 0.51
N ALA A 48 -8.94 1.07 0.94
CA ALA A 48 -8.26 0.01 1.68
C ALA A 48 -7.39 0.55 2.82
N ARG A 49 -7.20 -0.24 3.87
CA ARG A 49 -6.21 0.01 4.93
C ARG A 49 -5.31 -1.20 5.05
N GLY A 50 -4.01 -0.96 5.23
CA GLY A 50 -3.04 -2.02 5.36
C GLY A 50 -1.93 -1.68 6.32
N ALA A 51 -1.20 -2.72 6.72
CA ALA A 51 -0.01 -2.63 7.52
C ALA A 51 1.08 -3.48 6.85
N ALA A 52 2.24 -2.87 6.64
CA ALA A 52 3.40 -3.47 6.03
C ALA A 52 4.50 -3.69 7.07
N PHE A 53 5.10 -4.86 7.06
CA PHE A 53 6.29 -5.17 7.85
C PHE A 53 7.51 -5.03 6.94
N LEU A 54 8.42 -4.12 7.29
CA LEU A 54 9.60 -3.80 6.49
C LEU A 54 10.92 -3.99 7.27
N LEU A 55 11.94 -4.46 6.58
CA LEU A 55 13.33 -4.35 6.97
C LEU A 55 13.90 -3.02 6.46
N ALA A 56 14.24 -2.13 7.40
CA ALA A 56 14.81 -0.82 7.12
C ALA A 56 15.78 -0.44 8.25
N PRO A 57 16.73 0.49 8.01
CA PRO A 57 17.68 0.95 9.03
C PRO A 57 17.01 1.80 10.13
N ASP A 58 15.91 2.47 9.80
CA ASP A 58 15.12 3.29 10.70
C ASP A 58 13.66 3.41 10.24
N GLU A 59 12.80 3.91 11.12
CA GLU A 59 11.38 4.09 10.86
C GLU A 59 11.09 5.07 9.69
N PRO A 60 11.75 6.25 9.60
CA PRO A 60 11.57 7.13 8.44
C PRO A 60 11.87 6.44 7.10
N SER A 61 12.88 5.57 7.05
CA SER A 61 13.24 4.80 5.86
C SER A 61 12.18 3.77 5.51
N ALA A 62 11.65 3.05 6.51
CA ALA A 62 10.52 2.13 6.32
C ALA A 62 9.28 2.85 5.76
N VAL A 63 8.95 4.03 6.30
CA VAL A 63 7.83 4.85 5.80
C VAL A 63 8.05 5.28 4.36
N ARG A 64 9.27 5.73 4.00
CA ARG A 64 9.60 6.11 2.61
C ARG A 64 9.47 4.92 1.66
N GLN A 65 10.02 3.75 2.01
CA GLN A 65 9.95 2.53 1.21
C GLN A 65 8.50 2.04 1.03
N CYS A 66 7.72 1.95 2.11
CA CYS A 66 6.31 1.59 2.05
C CYS A 66 5.51 2.52 1.13
N ARG A 67 5.72 3.85 1.24
CA ARG A 67 5.06 4.82 0.37
C ARG A 67 5.51 4.69 -1.09
N ALA A 68 6.77 4.35 -1.35
CA ALA A 68 7.29 4.14 -2.70
C ALA A 68 6.64 2.92 -3.37
N VAL A 69 6.53 1.79 -2.67
CA VAL A 69 5.80 0.60 -3.13
C VAL A 69 4.35 0.96 -3.44
N CYS A 70 3.65 1.62 -2.50
CA CYS A 70 2.26 2.03 -2.69
C CYS A 70 2.07 2.91 -3.93
N ARG A 71 2.95 3.89 -4.13
CA ARG A 71 2.89 4.79 -5.31
C ARG A 71 3.18 4.06 -6.61
N ARG A 72 4.14 3.12 -6.62
CA ARG A 72 4.40 2.28 -7.80
C ARG A 72 3.17 1.44 -8.15
N ALA A 73 2.55 0.78 -7.15
CA ALA A 73 1.36 -0.02 -7.38
C ALA A 73 0.21 0.80 -7.99
N LEU A 74 -0.03 2.01 -7.46
CA LEU A 74 -1.00 2.97 -8.01
C LEU A 74 -0.68 3.40 -9.45
N ALA A 75 0.61 3.58 -9.78
CA ALA A 75 1.03 4.03 -11.10
C ALA A 75 0.92 2.95 -12.19
N VAL A 76 1.13 1.68 -11.85
CA VAL A 76 1.21 0.59 -12.85
C VAL A 76 -0.02 -0.31 -12.88
N THR A 77 -0.84 -0.31 -11.84
CA THR A 77 -2.02 -1.19 -11.76
C THR A 77 -3.26 -0.48 -12.26
N ALA A 78 -3.72 -0.82 -13.47
CA ALA A 78 -4.91 -0.22 -14.06
C ALA A 78 -6.17 -0.30 -13.17
N ALA A 79 -6.34 -1.38 -12.42
CA ALA A 79 -7.46 -1.56 -11.48
C ALA A 79 -7.44 -0.54 -10.32
N LEU A 80 -6.26 -0.04 -9.96
CA LEU A 80 -6.06 1.00 -8.95
C LEU A 80 -6.02 2.40 -9.56
N SER A 81 -6.37 2.55 -10.84
CA SER A 81 -6.46 3.87 -11.47
C SER A 81 -7.41 4.78 -10.68
N ALA A 82 -6.98 6.02 -10.47
CA ALA A 82 -7.65 7.03 -9.65
C ALA A 82 -7.76 6.73 -8.13
N TRP A 83 -7.24 5.61 -7.64
CA TRP A 83 -7.04 5.43 -6.19
C TRP A 83 -5.90 6.34 -5.71
N GLN A 84 -5.94 6.75 -4.44
CA GLN A 84 -4.95 7.65 -3.86
C GLN A 84 -4.38 7.10 -2.56
N LEU A 85 -3.08 7.25 -2.37
CA LEU A 85 -2.42 6.96 -1.09
C LEU A 85 -2.69 8.11 -0.12
N THR A 86 -3.40 7.82 0.96
CA THR A 86 -3.57 8.75 2.08
C THR A 86 -2.50 8.50 3.13
N CYS A 87 -1.91 9.57 3.66
CA CYS A 87 -1.11 9.46 4.87
C CYS A 87 -2.01 8.94 6.01
N PRO A 88 -1.50 8.10 6.92
CA PRO A 88 -2.13 8.01 8.23
C PRO A 88 -2.10 9.43 8.84
N ALA A 89 -3.22 9.85 9.44
CA ALA A 89 -3.15 10.92 10.42
C ALA A 89 -2.25 10.43 11.55
N GLU A 90 -1.33 11.28 12.01
CA GLU A 90 -0.58 11.04 13.25
C GLU A 90 -1.57 10.60 14.35
N ALA A 91 -1.23 9.52 15.05
CA ALA A 91 -1.95 9.09 16.24
C ALA A 91 -1.63 10.01 17.41
#